data_AF-A0A9D2U1Y2-F1
#
_entry.id   AF-A0A9D2U1Y2-F1
#
_cell.length_a   1.000
_cell.length_b   1.000
_cell.length_c   1.000
_cell.angle_alpha   90.00
_cell.angle_beta   90.00
_cell.angle_gamma   90.00
#
_symmetry.space_group_name_H-M   'P 1'
#
loop_
_entity.id
_entity.type
_entity.pdbx_description
1 polymer ?
#
loop_
_entity_poly.entity_id
_entity_poly.type
_entity_poly.pdbx_seq_one_letter_code
_entity_poly.pdbx_strand_id
1 'polypeptide(L)'
;MFCRFCGKEIPEGGRFCPGCGKEADTSAAFQAQTTAGEIEEGTAETTAERMPAAVPVDPAKNYRMAWFKFIIYFQLFANAVVMVFNAASGIFGLAYGGDAGLIYGFCPMLKAVDVIYGVICLAFAVTAVLIRQRLAHYRKNAPVLYLGYVGIVMASGLIYTFAGLAALGTVSASVMDAGASGIVGNVLGTVIGAAVFFPLNYIYFKKRKELFIN
;
A
#
# COMPACT_ATOMS: atom_id res chain seq x y z
N MET A 1 -1.06 34.48 -23.41
CA MET A 1 -1.42 33.39 -24.37
C MET A 1 -2.31 32.36 -23.69
N PHE A 2 -3.21 31.65 -24.38
CA PHE A 2 -4.09 30.64 -23.74
C PHE A 2 -3.57 29.21 -23.92
N CYS A 3 -3.70 28.38 -22.88
CA CYS A 3 -3.29 26.98 -22.93
C CYS A 3 -4.20 26.17 -23.85
N ARG A 4 -3.64 25.48 -24.85
CA ARG A 4 -4.39 24.63 -25.78
C ARG A 4 -5.03 23.38 -25.14
N PHE A 5 -4.58 23.01 -23.95
CA PHE A 5 -5.08 21.81 -23.25
C PHE A 5 -6.21 22.10 -22.27
N CYS A 6 -6.25 23.29 -21.66
CA CYS A 6 -7.25 23.61 -20.63
C CYS A 6 -7.89 24.99 -20.78
N GLY A 7 -7.52 25.77 -21.80
CA GLY A 7 -8.13 27.06 -22.11
C GLY A 7 -7.75 28.21 -21.18
N LYS A 8 -6.97 27.98 -20.11
CA LYS A 8 -6.58 29.04 -19.17
C LYS A 8 -5.46 29.93 -19.71
N GLU A 9 -5.50 31.20 -19.34
CA GLU A 9 -4.48 32.18 -19.69
C GLU A 9 -3.15 31.84 -19.03
N ILE A 10 -2.08 31.89 -19.82
CA ILE A 10 -0.70 31.72 -19.42
C ILE A 10 -0.08 33.13 -19.40
N PRO A 11 0.47 33.56 -18.25
CA PRO A 11 1.13 34.85 -18.13
C PRO A 11 2.33 34.96 -19.08
N GLU A 12 2.55 36.16 -19.61
CA GLU A 12 3.62 36.49 -20.55
C GLU A 12 4.99 35.98 -20.04
N GLY A 13 5.69 35.18 -20.83
CA GLY A 13 6.98 34.55 -20.47
C GLY A 13 6.89 33.22 -19.69
N GLY A 14 5.69 32.73 -19.40
CA GLY A 14 5.48 31.46 -18.71
C GLY A 14 5.75 30.23 -19.59
N ARG A 15 6.77 29.43 -19.25
CA ARG A 15 7.10 28.16 -19.93
C ARG A 15 6.11 27.03 -19.63
N PHE A 16 5.23 27.18 -18.64
CA PHE A 16 4.27 26.16 -18.21
C PHE A 16 2.91 26.78 -17.90
N CYS A 17 1.83 26.07 -18.24
CA CYS A 17 0.48 26.51 -17.92
C CYS A 17 0.19 26.38 -16.42
N PRO A 18 -0.22 27.45 -15.71
CA PRO A 18 -0.55 27.39 -14.29
C PRO A 18 -1.83 26.59 -13.99
N GLY A 19 -2.66 26.35 -15.00
CA GLY A 19 -3.91 25.60 -14.87
C GLY A 19 -3.75 24.09 -14.93
N CYS A 20 -2.93 23.58 -15.85
CA CYS A 20 -2.78 22.14 -16.10
C CYS A 20 -1.35 21.61 -15.98
N GLY A 21 -0.36 22.48 -15.77
CA GLY A 21 1.04 22.12 -15.57
C GLY A 21 1.79 21.68 -16.83
N LYS A 22 1.15 21.70 -18.01
CA LYS A 22 1.79 21.34 -19.28
C LYS A 22 2.66 22.48 -19.81
N GLU A 23 3.77 22.10 -20.46
CA GLU A 23 4.67 23.05 -21.11
C GLU A 23 3.92 23.88 -22.14
N ALA A 24 4.15 25.18 -22.08
CA ALA A 24 3.73 26.11 -23.11
C ALA A 24 4.75 25.97 -24.24
N ASP A 25 4.40 25.20 -25.26
CA ASP A 25 5.20 25.00 -26.47
C ASP A 25 5.71 26.35 -26.98
N THR A 26 7.01 26.58 -26.82
CA THR A 26 7.71 27.73 -27.37
C THR A 26 8.56 27.21 -28.52
N SER A 27 8.25 27.71 -29.73
CA SER A 27 8.77 27.40 -31.09
C SER A 27 7.99 26.32 -31.88
N ALA A 28 7.55 26.50 -33.14
CA ALA A 28 7.76 27.55 -34.13
C ALA A 28 6.60 27.62 -35.17
N ALA A 29 6.59 28.70 -35.94
CA ALA A 29 5.69 29.09 -37.03
C ALA A 29 5.04 27.98 -37.90
N PHE A 30 3.71 28.10 -38.10
CA PHE A 30 3.07 27.93 -39.41
C PHE A 30 1.75 28.72 -39.50
N GLN A 31 1.85 29.87 -40.18
CA GLN A 31 0.89 30.59 -41.03
C GLN A 31 -0.59 30.81 -40.62
N ALA A 32 -0.89 32.11 -40.42
CA ALA A 32 -1.90 32.94 -41.09
C ALA A 32 -3.41 32.67 -40.92
N GLN A 33 -4.10 33.60 -40.26
CA GLN A 33 -5.08 34.57 -40.85
C GLN A 33 -5.67 35.44 -39.71
N THR A 34 -5.39 36.76 -39.67
CA THR A 34 -6.33 37.89 -39.94
C THR A 34 -7.73 37.67 -39.37
N THR A 35 -8.23 38.45 -38.40
CA THR A 35 -8.67 39.88 -38.45
C THR A 35 -8.95 40.36 -37.00
N ALA A 36 -8.44 41.50 -36.53
CA ALA A 36 -9.05 42.85 -36.52
C ALA A 36 -10.36 42.99 -35.70
N GLY A 37 -10.35 43.93 -34.73
CA GLY A 37 -11.49 44.42 -33.94
C GLY A 37 -11.47 43.91 -32.49
N GLU A 38 -11.76 44.66 -31.44
CA GLU A 38 -12.06 46.08 -31.23
C GLU A 38 -11.99 46.29 -29.69
N ILE A 39 -11.83 47.54 -29.27
CA ILE A 39 -11.78 47.98 -27.86
C ILE A 39 -13.18 47.86 -27.27
N GLU A 40 -13.34 47.38 -26.03
CA GLU A 40 -14.47 47.83 -25.21
C GLU A 40 -14.21 47.75 -23.70
N GLU A 41 -14.58 48.86 -23.08
CA GLU A 41 -14.44 49.30 -21.70
C GLU A 41 -15.71 48.91 -20.93
N GLY A 42 -15.59 48.31 -19.74
CA GLY A 42 -16.76 47.83 -18.99
C GLY A 42 -16.51 47.73 -17.48
N THR A 43 -17.06 48.69 -16.77
CA THR A 43 -17.07 48.90 -15.31
C THR A 43 -17.76 47.80 -14.49
N ALA A 44 -17.16 47.52 -13.31
CA ALA A 44 -17.74 47.20 -12.00
C ALA A 44 -18.77 46.05 -11.85
N GLU A 45 -18.48 45.05 -11.01
CA GLU A 45 -19.04 45.01 -9.64
C GLU A 45 -18.47 43.87 -8.78
N THR A 46 -18.44 44.15 -7.49
CA THR A 46 -17.77 43.42 -6.42
C THR A 46 -18.69 42.34 -5.85
N THR A 47 -18.22 41.10 -5.77
CA THR A 47 -18.70 40.17 -4.72
C THR A 47 -17.52 39.34 -4.25
N ALA A 48 -16.89 39.79 -3.16
CA ALA A 48 -15.84 39.07 -2.47
C ALA A 48 -16.44 37.86 -1.73
N GLU A 49 -16.69 36.79 -2.47
CA GLU A 49 -17.01 35.49 -1.88
C GLU A 49 -15.72 34.92 -1.27
N ARG A 50 -15.73 34.79 0.05
CA ARG A 50 -14.62 34.36 0.90
C ARG A 50 -14.18 32.94 0.51
N MET A 51 -13.23 32.84 -0.42
CA MET A 51 -12.52 31.59 -0.71
C MET A 51 -11.98 31.02 0.61
N PRO A 52 -12.24 29.73 0.93
CA PRO A 52 -11.51 29.08 2.00
C PRO A 52 -10.03 29.17 1.65
N ALA A 53 -9.23 29.67 2.60
CA ALA A 53 -7.79 29.85 2.43
C ALA A 53 -7.21 28.60 1.75
N ALA A 54 -6.74 28.77 0.51
CA ALA A 54 -6.03 27.72 -0.19
C ALA A 54 -4.85 27.33 0.70
N VAL A 55 -4.89 26.12 1.26
CA VAL A 55 -3.75 25.55 1.96
C VAL A 55 -2.59 25.69 0.99
N PRO A 56 -1.50 26.41 1.34
CA PRO A 56 -0.38 26.58 0.45
C PRO A 56 0.19 25.18 0.18
N VAL A 57 -0.11 24.64 -0.99
CA VAL A 57 0.50 23.43 -1.50
C VAL A 57 1.92 23.84 -1.84
N ASP A 58 2.87 23.54 -0.95
CA ASP A 58 4.28 23.83 -1.14
C ASP A 58 4.76 23.19 -2.46
N PRO A 59 5.01 23.99 -3.51
CA PRO A 59 5.38 23.47 -4.83
C PRO A 59 6.76 22.80 -4.82
N ALA A 60 7.54 22.92 -3.74
CA ALA A 60 8.86 22.30 -3.61
C ALA A 60 8.81 20.81 -3.25
N LYS A 61 7.67 20.27 -2.79
CA LYS A 61 7.57 18.87 -2.35
C LYS A 61 7.22 17.89 -3.47
N ASN A 62 8.18 17.69 -4.37
CA ASN A 62 8.13 16.59 -5.33
C ASN A 62 8.48 15.24 -4.64
N TYR A 63 7.46 14.47 -4.26
CA TYR A 63 7.67 13.14 -3.68
C TYR A 63 7.99 12.09 -4.75
N ARG A 64 9.12 11.37 -4.59
CA ARG A 64 9.34 10.10 -5.32
C ARG A 64 8.37 9.03 -4.81
N MET A 65 7.52 8.53 -5.70
CA MET A 65 6.44 7.57 -5.41
C MET A 65 6.75 6.11 -5.81
N ALA A 66 7.99 5.79 -6.19
CA ALA A 66 8.37 4.45 -6.64
C ALA A 66 8.08 3.36 -5.59
N TRP A 67 8.40 3.62 -4.32
CA TRP A 67 8.10 2.69 -3.21
C TRP A 67 6.60 2.49 -2.99
N PHE A 68 5.82 3.58 -3.01
CA PHE A 68 4.36 3.49 -2.93
C PHE A 68 3.77 2.68 -4.09
N LYS A 69 4.25 2.89 -5.32
CA LYS A 69 3.87 2.08 -6.48
C LYS A 69 4.21 0.60 -6.26
N PHE A 70 5.40 0.30 -5.75
CA PHE A 70 5.77 -1.08 -5.39
C PHE A 70 4.81 -1.70 -4.36
N ILE A 71 4.44 -0.97 -3.31
CA ILE A 71 3.47 -1.44 -2.29
C ILE A 71 2.15 -1.85 -2.93
N ILE A 72 1.54 -0.95 -3.71
CA ILE A 72 0.19 -1.15 -4.23
C ILE A 72 0.16 -2.11 -5.43
N TYR A 73 1.20 -2.16 -6.26
CA TYR A 73 1.23 -2.98 -7.47
C TYR A 73 1.80 -4.38 -7.24
N PHE A 74 2.64 -4.57 -6.22
CA PHE A 74 3.31 -5.85 -6.00
C PHE A 74 3.14 -6.37 -4.57
N GLN A 75 3.64 -5.65 -3.57
CA GLN A 75 3.81 -6.21 -2.22
C GLN A 75 2.48 -6.68 -1.58
N LEU A 76 1.39 -5.91 -1.71
CA LEU A 76 0.10 -6.33 -1.16
C LEU A 76 -0.49 -7.57 -1.86
N PHE A 77 -0.27 -7.72 -3.17
CA PHE A 77 -0.70 -8.93 -3.89
C PHE A 77 0.18 -10.13 -3.61
N ALA A 78 1.50 -9.95 -3.59
CA ALA A 78 2.43 -11.01 -3.19
C ALA A 78 2.08 -11.52 -1.79
N ASN A 79 1.80 -10.60 -0.85
CA ASN A 79 1.32 -10.98 0.47
C ASN A 79 -0.02 -11.73 0.42
N ALA A 80 -0.99 -11.28 -0.38
CA ALA A 80 -2.28 -11.96 -0.51
C ALA A 80 -2.10 -13.41 -1.03
N VAL A 81 -1.22 -13.63 -2.02
CA VAL A 81 -0.89 -14.96 -2.53
C VAL A 81 -0.27 -15.84 -1.43
N VAL A 82 0.70 -15.31 -0.68
CA VAL A 82 1.30 -16.03 0.46
C VAL A 82 0.24 -16.38 1.51
N MET A 83 -0.69 -15.47 1.81
CA MET A 83 -1.78 -15.75 2.75
C MET A 83 -2.72 -16.85 2.24
N VAL A 84 -3.02 -16.88 0.94
CA VAL A 84 -3.82 -17.97 0.35
C VAL A 84 -3.08 -19.30 0.43
N PHE A 85 -1.77 -19.32 0.17
CA PHE A 85 -0.96 -20.53 0.34
C PHE A 85 -0.94 -21.03 1.79
N ASN A 86 -0.78 -20.12 2.76
CA ASN A 86 -0.84 -20.46 4.18
C ASN A 86 -2.24 -20.97 4.59
N ALA A 87 -3.30 -20.37 4.04
CA ALA A 87 -4.66 -20.83 4.26
C ALA A 87 -4.89 -22.26 3.79
N ALA A 88 -4.49 -22.56 2.54
CA ALA A 88 -4.56 -23.92 2.01
C ALA A 88 -3.71 -24.89 2.84
N SER A 89 -2.51 -24.47 3.23
CA SER A 89 -1.60 -25.32 4.01
C SER A 89 -2.15 -25.67 5.40
N GLY A 90 -2.77 -24.72 6.09
CA GLY A 90 -3.38 -24.96 7.40
C GLY A 90 -4.71 -25.74 7.32
N ILE A 91 -5.60 -25.37 6.39
CA ILE A 91 -6.94 -25.99 6.29
C ILE A 91 -6.84 -27.45 5.85
N PHE A 92 -5.95 -27.76 4.90
CA PHE A 92 -5.79 -29.11 4.35
C PHE A 92 -4.62 -29.88 4.99
N GLY A 93 -3.92 -29.29 5.96
CA GLY A 93 -2.78 -29.93 6.62
C GLY A 93 -1.56 -30.15 5.70
N LEU A 94 -1.44 -29.41 4.60
CA LEU A 94 -0.34 -29.56 3.64
C LEU A 94 1.03 -29.24 4.24
N ALA A 95 1.05 -28.47 5.34
CA ALA A 95 2.28 -28.13 6.07
C ALA A 95 3.02 -29.35 6.61
N TYR A 96 2.31 -30.47 6.81
CA TYR A 96 2.86 -31.70 7.39
C TYR A 96 3.03 -32.84 6.38
N GLY A 97 2.73 -32.60 5.10
CA GLY A 97 2.84 -33.63 4.07
C GLY A 97 2.04 -34.90 4.39
N GLY A 98 2.64 -36.07 4.15
CA GLY A 98 2.02 -37.37 4.42
C GLY A 98 1.81 -37.69 5.90
N ASP A 99 2.50 -36.97 6.80
CA ASP A 99 2.51 -37.26 8.24
C ASP A 99 1.44 -36.49 9.03
N ALA A 100 0.59 -35.72 8.35
CA ALA A 100 -0.48 -34.93 8.97
C ALA A 100 -1.38 -35.79 9.89
N GLY A 101 -1.70 -37.02 9.47
CA GLY A 101 -2.51 -37.95 10.27
C GLY A 101 -1.84 -38.35 11.59
N LEU A 102 -0.52 -38.53 11.59
CA LEU A 102 0.25 -38.89 12.77
C LEU A 102 0.35 -37.68 13.72
N ILE A 103 0.71 -36.51 13.20
CA ILE A 103 0.85 -35.28 13.99
C ILE A 103 -0.47 -34.89 14.65
N TYR A 104 -1.57 -34.95 13.91
CA TYR A 104 -2.90 -34.68 14.47
C TYR A 104 -3.42 -35.79 15.40
N GLY A 105 -2.89 -37.01 15.30
CA GLY A 105 -3.18 -38.08 16.25
C GLY A 105 -2.58 -37.81 17.63
N PHE A 106 -1.33 -37.34 17.68
CA PHE A 106 -0.65 -36.96 18.92
C PHE A 106 -1.15 -35.61 19.47
N CYS A 107 -1.45 -34.65 18.59
CA CYS A 107 -1.94 -33.32 18.95
C CYS A 107 -3.25 -32.98 18.23
N PRO A 108 -4.40 -33.53 18.68
CA PRO A 108 -5.69 -33.30 18.02
C PRO A 108 -6.12 -31.82 18.05
N MET A 109 -5.72 -31.08 19.09
CA MET A 109 -5.98 -29.64 19.19
C MET A 109 -5.25 -28.83 18.12
N LEU A 110 -4.10 -29.31 17.63
CA LEU A 110 -3.30 -28.60 16.61
C LEU A 110 -4.08 -28.47 15.29
N LYS A 111 -4.84 -29.51 14.92
CA LYS A 111 -5.70 -29.45 13.72
C LYS A 111 -6.70 -28.30 13.77
N ALA A 112 -7.32 -28.08 14.95
CA ALA A 112 -8.24 -26.96 15.12
C ALA A 112 -7.51 -25.62 15.00
N VAL A 113 -6.31 -25.50 15.58
CA VAL A 113 -5.48 -24.30 15.49
C VAL A 113 -5.09 -23.99 14.04
N ASP A 114 -4.68 -24.99 13.26
CA ASP A 114 -4.29 -24.81 11.84
C ASP A 114 -5.46 -24.37 10.97
N VAL A 115 -6.63 -24.97 11.16
CA VAL A 115 -7.84 -24.60 10.42
C VAL A 115 -8.25 -23.16 10.77
N ILE A 116 -8.24 -22.79 12.05
CA ILE A 116 -8.55 -21.42 12.50
C ILE A 116 -7.55 -20.42 11.90
N TYR A 117 -6.25 -20.72 11.98
CA TYR A 117 -5.22 -19.85 11.41
C TYR A 117 -5.37 -19.73 9.89
N GLY A 118 -5.70 -20.82 9.20
CA GLY A 118 -5.94 -20.80 7.76
C GLY A 118 -7.12 -19.90 7.37
N VAL A 119 -8.21 -19.91 8.14
CA VAL A 119 -9.34 -18.98 7.93
C VAL A 119 -8.92 -17.53 8.18
N ILE A 120 -8.10 -17.27 9.22
CA ILE A 120 -7.53 -15.94 9.49
C ILE A 120 -6.66 -15.48 8.31
N CYS A 121 -5.86 -16.37 7.72
CA CYS A 121 -5.06 -16.06 6.53
C CYS A 121 -5.94 -15.67 5.33
N LEU A 122 -7.07 -16.33 5.09
CA LEU A 122 -8.02 -15.90 4.04
C LEU A 122 -8.54 -14.48 4.31
N ALA A 123 -8.87 -14.16 5.56
CA ALA A 123 -9.28 -12.81 5.94
C ALA A 123 -8.18 -11.78 5.69
N PHE A 124 -6.91 -12.12 5.96
CA PHE A 124 -5.78 -11.24 5.61
C PHE A 124 -5.62 -11.06 4.10
N ALA A 125 -5.78 -12.11 3.30
CA ALA A 125 -5.71 -12.01 1.84
C ALA A 125 -6.75 -11.02 1.30
N VAL A 126 -7.99 -11.09 1.78
CA VAL A 126 -9.06 -10.13 1.42
C VAL A 126 -8.71 -8.73 1.90
N THR A 127 -8.25 -8.60 3.15
CA THR A 127 -7.89 -7.31 3.75
C THR A 127 -6.75 -6.62 2.99
N ALA A 128 -5.77 -7.37 2.49
CA ALA A 128 -4.68 -6.83 1.66
C ALA A 128 -5.22 -6.12 0.40
N VAL A 129 -6.21 -6.72 -0.28
CA VAL A 129 -6.85 -6.14 -1.47
C VAL A 129 -7.65 -4.89 -1.12
N LEU A 130 -8.38 -4.90 0.00
CA LEU A 130 -9.14 -3.74 0.48
C LEU A 130 -8.22 -2.57 0.86
N ILE A 131 -7.10 -2.84 1.53
CA ILE A 131 -6.10 -1.82 1.88
C ILE A 131 -5.46 -1.26 0.62
N ARG A 132 -5.16 -2.09 -0.38
CA ARG A 132 -4.67 -1.62 -1.68
C ARG A 132 -5.66 -0.67 -2.33
N GLN A 133 -6.95 -0.99 -2.36
CA GLN A 133 -7.97 -0.07 -2.87
C GLN A 133 -7.98 1.26 -2.11
N ARG A 134 -7.93 1.22 -0.77
CA ARG A 134 -7.90 2.46 0.04
C ARG A 134 -6.63 3.29 -0.19
N LEU A 135 -5.48 2.66 -0.33
CA LEU A 135 -4.21 3.32 -0.64
C LEU A 135 -4.26 3.96 -2.03
N ALA A 136 -4.75 3.24 -3.04
CA ALA A 136 -4.85 3.74 -4.42
C ALA A 136 -5.78 4.97 -4.54
N HIS A 137 -6.79 5.06 -3.69
CA HIS A 137 -7.70 6.21 -3.62
C HIS A 137 -7.23 7.29 -2.64
N TYR A 138 -6.01 7.19 -2.10
CA TYR A 138 -5.42 8.18 -1.20
C TYR A 138 -6.32 8.55 0.00
N ARG A 139 -7.03 7.55 0.55
CA ARG A 139 -7.90 7.75 1.72
C ARG A 139 -7.08 8.15 2.95
N LYS A 140 -7.58 9.09 3.76
CA LYS A 140 -6.87 9.64 4.94
C LYS A 140 -6.35 8.58 5.92
N ASN A 141 -7.13 7.52 6.13
CA ASN A 141 -6.76 6.45 7.07
C ASN A 141 -5.99 5.29 6.40
N ALA A 142 -5.78 5.30 5.09
CA ALA A 142 -5.17 4.18 4.36
C ALA A 142 -3.75 3.82 4.83
N PRO A 143 -2.84 4.79 5.09
CA PRO A 143 -1.50 4.46 5.56
C PRO A 143 -1.50 3.79 6.94
N VAL A 144 -2.36 4.27 7.85
CA VAL A 144 -2.49 3.70 9.20
C VAL A 144 -3.05 2.29 9.14
N LEU A 145 -4.08 2.06 8.30
CA LEU A 145 -4.64 0.73 8.08
C LEU A 145 -3.60 -0.23 7.49
N TYR A 146 -2.80 0.23 6.52
CA TYR A 146 -1.71 -0.55 5.97
C TYR A 146 -0.65 -0.92 7.01
N LEU A 147 -0.20 0.04 7.82
CA LEU A 147 0.76 -0.19 8.90
C LEU A 147 0.20 -1.17 9.95
N GLY A 148 -1.04 -0.98 10.39
CA GLY A 148 -1.71 -1.88 11.31
C GLY A 148 -1.83 -3.29 10.75
N TYR A 149 -2.19 -3.42 9.49
CA TYR A 149 -2.24 -4.71 8.78
C TYR A 149 -0.88 -5.43 8.76
N VAL A 150 0.19 -4.75 8.34
CA VAL A 150 1.54 -5.33 8.34
C VAL A 150 1.93 -5.80 9.74
N GLY A 151 1.65 -4.99 10.77
CA GLY A 151 1.92 -5.36 12.17
C GLY A 151 1.15 -6.61 12.63
N ILE A 152 -0.15 -6.68 12.34
CA ILE A 152 -1.02 -7.80 12.73
C ILE A 152 -0.64 -9.08 11.98
N VAL A 153 -0.33 -9.01 10.69
CA VAL A 153 0.13 -10.17 9.91
C VAL A 153 1.44 -10.73 10.49
N MET A 154 2.39 -9.87 10.85
CA MET A 154 3.64 -10.31 11.48
C MET A 154 3.39 -10.94 12.87
N ALA A 155 2.58 -10.29 13.71
CA ALA A 155 2.30 -10.79 15.05
C ALA A 155 1.57 -12.15 15.03
N SER A 156 0.55 -12.28 14.19
CA SER A 156 -0.20 -13.53 14.03
C SER A 156 0.67 -14.67 13.47
N GLY A 157 1.56 -14.37 12.50
CA GLY A 157 2.54 -15.34 11.98
C GLY A 157 3.49 -15.85 13.07
N LEU A 158 4.02 -14.97 13.92
CA LEU A 158 4.85 -15.38 15.06
C LEU A 158 4.09 -16.26 16.05
N ILE A 159 2.89 -15.85 16.44
CA ILE A 159 2.05 -16.62 17.38
C ILE A 159 1.80 -18.03 16.85
N TYR A 160 1.42 -18.15 15.57
CA TYR A 160 1.19 -19.45 14.94
C TYR A 160 2.47 -20.29 14.89
N THR A 161 3.61 -19.68 14.54
CA THR A 161 4.91 -20.36 14.46
C THR A 161 5.34 -20.94 15.82
N PHE A 162 5.18 -20.16 16.91
CA PHE A 162 5.50 -20.64 18.26
C PHE A 162 4.51 -21.69 18.76
N ALA A 163 3.22 -21.57 18.44
CA ALA A 163 2.21 -22.57 18.78
C ALA A 163 2.52 -23.91 18.08
N GLY A 164 2.89 -23.88 16.80
CA GLY A 164 3.32 -25.06 16.06
C GLY A 164 4.57 -25.70 16.65
N LEU A 165 5.59 -24.91 17.01
CA LEU A 165 6.81 -25.43 17.64
C LEU A 165 6.51 -26.13 18.98
N ALA A 166 5.69 -25.51 19.83
CA ALA A 166 5.31 -26.09 21.11
C ALA A 166 4.55 -27.42 20.92
N ALA A 167 3.69 -27.51 19.91
CA ALA A 167 2.96 -28.74 19.60
C ALA A 167 3.86 -29.83 18.99
N LEU A 168 4.80 -29.50 18.11
CA LEU A 168 5.73 -30.50 17.56
C LEU A 168 6.66 -31.06 18.65
N GLY A 169 6.95 -30.27 19.69
CA GLY A 169 7.77 -30.71 20.82
C GLY A 169 7.15 -31.73 21.76
N THR A 170 5.84 -31.93 21.69
CA THR A 170 5.19 -33.02 22.43
C THR A 170 5.18 -34.33 21.65
N VAL A 171 5.48 -34.31 20.34
CA VAL A 171 5.46 -35.50 19.47
C VAL A 171 6.78 -36.26 19.54
N SER A 172 7.90 -35.65 19.13
CA SER A 172 9.24 -36.24 19.22
C SER A 172 10.34 -35.22 18.90
N ALA A 173 11.56 -35.46 19.41
CA ALA A 173 12.72 -34.61 19.11
C ALA A 173 13.08 -34.57 17.62
N SER A 174 12.93 -35.68 16.88
CA SER A 174 13.22 -35.73 15.45
C SER A 174 12.23 -34.90 14.61
N VAL A 175 10.94 -34.90 14.98
CA VAL A 175 9.92 -34.07 14.34
C VAL A 175 10.12 -32.59 14.68
N MET A 176 10.57 -32.27 15.90
CA MET A 176 10.97 -30.91 16.26
C MET A 176 12.11 -30.38 15.40
N ASP A 177 13.19 -31.16 15.24
CA ASP A 177 14.38 -30.73 14.48
C ASP A 177 14.03 -30.46 13.01
N ALA A 178 13.18 -31.31 12.42
CA ALA A 178 12.67 -31.11 11.07
C ALA A 178 11.89 -29.79 10.94
N GLY A 179 10.99 -29.50 11.89
CA GLY A 179 10.20 -28.27 11.91
C GLY A 179 11.00 -27.01 12.25
N ALA A 180 12.03 -27.12 13.09
CA ALA A 180 12.83 -25.99 13.57
C ALA A 180 13.56 -25.23 12.45
N SER A 181 13.99 -25.93 11.41
CA SER A 181 14.69 -25.33 10.26
C SER A 181 13.85 -24.27 9.53
N GLY A 182 12.58 -24.56 9.24
CA GLY A 182 11.64 -23.62 8.64
C GLY A 182 11.25 -22.47 9.58
N ILE A 183 11.23 -22.74 10.89
CA ILE A 183 10.92 -21.75 11.92
C ILE A 183 12.00 -20.66 11.99
N VAL A 184 13.29 -21.04 11.95
CA VAL A 184 14.39 -20.07 12.01
C VAL A 184 14.26 -19.03 10.87
N GLY A 185 13.96 -19.48 9.65
CA GLY A 185 13.74 -18.59 8.51
C GLY A 185 12.56 -17.63 8.72
N ASN A 186 11.43 -18.14 9.21
CA ASN A 186 10.23 -17.33 9.47
C ASN A 186 10.44 -16.31 10.60
N VAL A 187 11.11 -16.70 11.68
CA VAL A 187 11.44 -15.82 12.80
C VAL A 187 12.40 -14.73 12.34
N LEU A 188 13.48 -15.09 11.63
CA LEU A 188 14.42 -14.12 11.07
C LEU A 188 13.73 -13.12 10.14
N GLY A 189 12.91 -13.62 9.20
CA GLY A 189 12.14 -12.78 8.29
C GLY A 189 11.22 -11.82 9.03
N THR A 190 10.55 -12.28 10.10
CA THR A 190 9.67 -11.42 10.89
C THR A 190 10.42 -10.41 11.74
N VAL A 191 11.58 -10.75 12.28
CA VAL A 191 12.45 -9.82 13.01
C VAL A 191 12.95 -8.72 12.07
N ILE A 192 13.38 -9.07 10.86
CA ILE A 192 13.75 -8.08 9.83
C ILE A 192 12.53 -7.21 9.47
N GLY A 193 11.37 -7.83 9.32
CA GLY A 193 10.10 -7.15 9.09
C GLY A 193 9.79 -6.10 10.17
N ALA A 194 9.89 -6.49 11.44
CA ALA A 194 9.59 -5.63 12.59
C ALA A 194 10.65 -4.56 12.84
N ALA A 195 11.94 -4.89 12.70
CA ALA A 195 13.04 -3.97 13.01
C ALA A 195 13.37 -3.01 11.86
N VAL A 196 13.13 -3.41 10.61
CA VAL A 196 13.55 -2.65 9.43
C VAL A 196 12.35 -2.24 8.58
N PHE A 197 11.59 -3.22 8.08
CA PHE A 197 10.51 -2.93 7.12
C PHE A 197 9.42 -2.04 7.72
N PHE A 198 8.96 -2.34 8.94
CA PHE A 198 7.89 -1.61 9.60
C PHE A 198 8.28 -0.16 9.94
N PRO A 199 9.43 0.14 10.59
CA PRO A 199 9.85 1.51 10.87
C PRO A 199 10.08 2.33 9.59
N LEU A 200 10.67 1.73 8.55
CA LEU A 200 10.88 2.42 7.27
C LEU A 200 9.55 2.80 6.61
N ASN A 201 8.57 1.91 6.61
CA ASN A 201 7.23 2.21 6.10
C ASN A 201 6.54 3.28 6.95
N TYR A 202 6.66 3.21 8.28
CA TYR A 202 6.11 4.22 9.17
C TYR A 202 6.67 5.61 8.87
N ILE A 203 7.99 5.74 8.75
CA ILE A 203 8.66 7.00 8.39
C ILE A 203 8.24 7.44 6.98
N TYR A 204 8.18 6.51 6.02
CA TYR A 204 7.81 6.78 4.64
C TYR A 204 6.43 7.43 4.52
N PHE A 205 5.41 6.85 5.18
CA PHE A 205 4.04 7.34 5.16
C PHE A 205 3.86 8.57 6.05
N LYS A 206 4.56 8.67 7.19
CA LYS A 206 4.54 9.88 8.04
C LYS A 206 5.02 11.11 7.27
N LYS A 207 6.06 10.98 6.44
CA LYS A 207 6.57 12.05 5.57
C LYS A 207 5.61 12.44 4.42
N ARG A 208 4.63 11.59 4.11
CA ARG A 208 3.69 11.73 2.96
C ARG A 208 2.23 11.78 3.40
N LYS A 209 1.95 12.01 4.68
CA LYS A 209 0.58 12.02 5.23
C LYS A 209 -0.35 13.01 4.53
N GLU A 210 0.22 14.11 4.02
CA GLU A 210 -0.49 15.14 3.26
C GLU A 210 -1.02 14.68 1.90
N LEU A 211 -0.52 13.56 1.35
CA LEU A 211 -1.07 12.97 0.13
C LEU A 211 -2.40 12.24 0.38
N PHE A 212 -2.73 11.94 1.64
CA PHE A 212 -3.88 11.11 2.01
C PHE A 212 -4.97 11.98 2.65
N ILE A 213 -5.86 12.54 1.83
CA ILE A 213 -6.90 13.49 2.26
C ILE A 213 -8.33 13.06 1.94
N ASN A 214 -8.51 12.02 1.12
CA ASN A 214 -9.83 11.53 0.67
C ASN A 214 -10.57 10.65 1.70
#